data_AF-A0A2E8A5L1-F1
#
_entry.id   AF-A0A2E8A5L1-F1
#
_cell.length_a   1.000
_cell.length_b   1.000
_cell.length_c   1.000
_cell.angle_alpha   90.00
_cell.angle_beta   90.00
_cell.angle_gamma   90.00
#
_symmetry.space_group_name_H-M   'P 1'
#
loop_
_entity.id
_entity.type
_entity.pdbx_description
1 polymer ?
#
loop_
_entity_poly.entity_id
_entity_poly.type
_entity_poly.pdbx_seq_one_letter_code
_entity_poly.pdbx_strand_id
1 'polypeptide(L)'
;MRKVLLFGLFLTSCFHSQWSDEVTAIIQQDAKNKRHELLLLEEIANAEINDDMDAFKFFFEEYIKVQRLNINEDWKEHPEYIEGGLNIKY
;
A
#
# COMPACT_ATOMS: atom_id res chain seq x y z
N MET A 1 29.90 -51.83 -5.41
CA MET A 1 30.63 -50.61 -4.96
C MET A 1 29.90 -49.39 -5.49
N ARG A 2 29.59 -48.46 -4.59
CA ARG A 2 28.83 -47.22 -4.83
C ARG A 2 29.56 -46.28 -5.79
N LYS A 3 28.84 -45.69 -6.73
CA LYS A 3 29.14 -44.35 -7.26
C LYS A 3 27.86 -43.53 -7.23
N VAL A 4 27.68 -42.83 -6.12
CA VAL A 4 26.74 -41.72 -5.96
C VAL A 4 27.54 -40.47 -6.31
N LEU A 5 27.13 -39.74 -7.35
CA LEU A 5 27.55 -38.38 -7.67
C LEU A 5 26.25 -37.57 -7.70
N LEU A 6 25.83 -37.03 -6.54
CA LEU A 6 25.99 -35.63 -6.14
C LEU A 6 25.67 -34.66 -7.29
N PHE A 7 24.42 -34.18 -7.32
CA PHE A 7 23.99 -32.88 -6.78
C PHE A 7 24.34 -31.72 -7.74
N GLY A 8 23.36 -31.38 -8.58
CA GLY A 8 23.28 -30.13 -9.33
C GLY A 8 21.92 -29.49 -9.12
N LEU A 9 21.49 -29.37 -7.86
CA LEU A 9 20.39 -28.49 -7.46
C LEU A 9 20.94 -27.07 -7.60
N PHE A 10 20.73 -26.45 -8.77
CA PHE A 10 20.94 -25.02 -8.97
C PHE A 10 19.86 -24.30 -8.16
N LEU A 11 20.11 -24.16 -6.85
CA LEU A 11 19.37 -23.31 -5.94
C LEU A 11 19.56 -21.86 -6.40
N THR A 12 18.58 -21.38 -7.15
CA THR A 12 17.89 -20.10 -6.91
C THR A 12 18.69 -19.08 -6.10
N SER A 13 19.58 -18.33 -6.75
CA SER A 13 19.87 -16.97 -6.30
C SER A 13 18.88 -16.04 -6.99
N CYS A 14 17.62 -16.09 -6.54
CA CYS A 14 16.79 -14.89 -6.65
C CYS A 14 17.57 -13.81 -5.90
N PHE A 15 18.17 -12.88 -6.65
CA PHE A 15 18.54 -11.57 -6.13
C PHE A 15 17.24 -10.94 -5.62
N HIS A 16 16.87 -11.26 -4.37
CA HIS A 16 15.86 -10.49 -3.68
C HIS A 16 16.53 -9.14 -3.45
N SER A 17 16.06 -8.10 -4.16
CA SER A 17 16.41 -6.73 -3.79
C SER A 17 16.04 -6.60 -2.32
N GLN A 18 17.04 -6.60 -1.44
CA GLN A 18 16.80 -6.51 -0.02
C GLN A 18 16.55 -5.03 0.26
N TRP A 19 15.28 -4.64 0.21
CA TRP A 19 14.82 -3.31 0.58
C TRP A 19 15.25 -2.99 2.01
N SER A 20 15.59 -1.72 2.27
CA SER A 20 15.93 -1.30 3.64
C SER A 20 14.68 -1.26 4.50
N ASP A 21 14.83 -1.51 5.80
CA ASP A 21 13.73 -1.45 6.77
C ASP A 21 13.02 -0.08 6.76
N GLU A 22 13.77 0.99 6.48
CA GLU A 22 13.21 2.34 6.34
C GLU A 22 12.29 2.48 5.13
N VAL A 23 12.70 1.98 3.96
CA VAL A 23 11.87 1.98 2.75
C VAL A 23 10.63 1.14 2.96
N THR A 24 10.79 -0.05 3.54
CA THR A 24 9.69 -0.95 3.88
C THR A 24 8.68 -0.25 4.80
N ALA A 25 9.13 0.45 5.84
CA ALA A 25 8.27 1.17 6.78
C ALA A 25 7.48 2.31 6.09
N ILE A 26 8.12 3.06 5.19
CA ILE A 26 7.45 4.13 4.43
C ILE A 26 6.34 3.56 3.54
N ILE A 27 6.63 2.46 2.83
CA ILE A 27 5.68 1.82 1.92
C ILE A 27 4.50 1.23 2.69
N GLN A 28 4.77 0.59 3.84
CA GLN A 28 3.72 0.08 4.72
C GLN A 28 2.83 1.21 5.26
N GLN A 29 3.42 2.34 5.63
CA GLN A 29 2.66 3.50 6.12
C GLN A 29 1.81 4.12 4.99
N ASP A 30 2.34 4.21 3.78
CA ASP A 30 1.59 4.65 2.60
C ASP A 30 0.41 3.72 2.29
N ALA A 31 0.65 2.40 2.30
CA ALA A 31 -0.40 1.40 2.16
C ALA A 31 -1.48 1.53 3.24
N LYS A 32 -1.09 1.81 4.49
CA LYS A 32 -2.02 2.07 5.60
C LYS A 32 -2.85 3.33 5.36
N ASN A 33 -2.23 4.42 4.92
CA ASN A 33 -2.92 5.67 4.60
C ASN A 33 -3.93 5.47 3.48
N LYS A 34 -3.57 4.74 2.41
CA LYS A 34 -4.47 4.42 1.30
C LYS A 34 -5.67 3.59 1.73
N ARG A 35 -5.46 2.57 2.57
CA ARG A 35 -6.58 1.79 3.13
C ARG A 35 -7.51 2.66 3.98
N HIS A 36 -6.95 3.55 4.80
CA HIS A 36 -7.76 4.46 5.60
C HIS A 36 -8.54 5.45 4.72
N GLU A 37 -7.91 5.97 3.67
CA GLU A 37 -8.56 6.82 2.68
C GLU A 37 -9.78 6.14 2.03
N LEU A 38 -9.64 4.86 1.64
CA LEU A 38 -10.75 4.09 1.05
C LEU A 38 -11.93 3.92 2.01
N LEU A 39 -11.65 3.64 3.29
CA LEU A 39 -12.70 3.54 4.32
C LEU A 39 -13.46 4.86 4.47
N LEU A 40 -12.76 5.99 4.50
CA LEU A 40 -13.39 7.30 4.62
C LEU A 40 -14.24 7.63 3.38
N LEU A 41 -13.78 7.27 2.18
CA LEU A 41 -14.55 7.45 0.95
C LEU A 41 -15.83 6.60 0.94
N GLU A 42 -15.77 5.38 1.45
CA GLU A 42 -16.94 4.51 1.63
C GLU A 42 -17.96 5.15 2.60
N GLU A 43 -17.49 5.66 3.74
CA GLU A 43 -18.36 6.32 4.72
C GLU A 43 -18.96 7.63 4.19
N ILE A 44 -18.20 8.41 3.41
CA ILE A 44 -18.72 9.59 2.71
C ILE A 44 -19.85 9.20 1.76
N ALA A 45 -19.64 8.17 0.94
CA ALA A 45 -20.67 7.69 0.01
C ALA A 45 -21.92 7.18 0.76
N ASN A 46 -21.73 6.47 1.86
CA ASN A 46 -22.83 6.03 2.72
C ASN A 46 -23.60 7.23 3.30
N ALA A 47 -22.89 8.25 3.78
CA ALA A 47 -23.52 9.46 4.32
C ALA A 47 -24.35 10.19 3.25
N GLU A 48 -23.83 10.31 2.02
CA GLU A 48 -24.58 10.88 0.88
C GLU A 48 -25.84 10.08 0.56
N ILE A 49 -25.76 8.74 0.52
CA ILE A 49 -26.91 7.87 0.24
C ILE A 49 -28.03 8.02 1.29
N ASN A 50 -27.66 8.36 2.53
CA ASN A 50 -28.59 8.50 3.65
C ASN A 50 -28.99 9.96 3.93
N ASP A 51 -28.59 10.92 3.09
CA ASP A 51 -28.78 12.36 3.32
C ASP A 51 -28.25 12.85 4.70
N ASP A 52 -27.24 12.16 5.26
CA ASP A 52 -26.66 12.47 6.57
C ASP A 52 -25.50 13.48 6.44
N MET A 53 -25.86 14.76 6.53
CA MET A 53 -24.91 15.87 6.35
C MET A 53 -23.90 16.03 7.49
N ASP A 54 -24.23 15.58 8.69
CA ASP A 54 -23.29 15.62 9.81
C ASP A 54 -22.21 14.55 9.65
N ALA A 55 -22.60 13.34 9.28
CA ALA A 55 -21.66 12.25 8.96
C ALA A 55 -20.79 12.60 7.76
N PHE A 56 -21.40 13.13 6.68
CA PHE A 56 -20.66 13.56 5.50
C PHE A 56 -19.55 14.54 5.87
N LYS A 57 -19.89 15.60 6.62
CA LYS A 57 -18.92 16.62 7.01
C LYS A 57 -17.79 16.03 7.85
N PHE A 58 -18.13 15.19 8.82
CA PHE A 58 -17.14 14.53 9.68
C PHE A 58 -16.16 13.68 8.86
N PHE A 59 -16.65 12.76 8.03
CA PHE A 59 -15.78 11.88 7.26
C PHE A 59 -15.00 12.61 6.17
N PHE A 60 -15.59 13.66 5.58
CA PHE A 60 -14.89 14.53 4.65
C PHE A 60 -13.72 15.28 5.33
N GLU A 61 -13.93 15.82 6.52
CA GLU A 61 -12.87 16.47 7.31
C GLU A 61 -11.75 15.51 7.71
N GLU A 62 -12.06 14.24 8.00
CA GLU A 62 -11.04 13.21 8.24
C GLU A 62 -10.32 12.82 6.93
N TYR A 63 -11.05 12.71 5.82
CA TYR A 63 -10.50 12.35 4.52
C TYR A 63 -9.42 13.32 4.05
N ILE A 64 -9.65 14.64 4.20
CA ILE A 64 -8.68 15.67 3.83
C ILE A 64 -7.41 15.62 4.70
N LYS A 65 -7.48 15.09 5.92
CA LYS A 65 -6.33 14.96 6.83
C LYS A 65 -5.44 13.76 6.49
N VAL A 66 -5.94 12.78 5.74
CA VAL A 66 -5.14 11.61 5.34
C VAL A 66 -4.01 12.02 4.42
N GLN A 67 -2.77 11.84 4.91
CA GLN A 67 -1.54 12.19 4.20
C GLN A 67 -1.26 11.20 3.07
N ARG A 68 -0.94 11.71 1.88
CA ARG A 68 -0.38 10.91 0.78
C ARG A 68 1.14 11.05 0.81
N LEU A 69 1.85 9.93 0.90
CA LEU A 69 3.30 9.94 0.88
C LEU A 69 3.79 9.98 -0.57
N ASN A 70 4.82 10.78 -0.83
CA ASN A 70 5.47 10.78 -2.14
C ASN A 70 6.38 9.56 -2.24
N ILE A 71 5.88 8.50 -2.88
CA ILE A 71 6.62 7.25 -3.06
C ILE A 71 7.45 7.35 -4.34
N ASN A 72 8.76 7.11 -4.21
CA ASN A 72 9.66 7.04 -5.35
C ASN A 72 9.17 5.97 -6.35
N GLU A 73 9.28 6.24 -7.65
CA GLU A 73 8.84 5.33 -8.71
C GLU A 73 9.48 3.95 -8.58
N ASP A 74 10.78 3.88 -8.27
CA ASP A 74 11.49 2.61 -8.11
C ASP A 74 10.92 1.77 -6.95
N TRP A 75 10.34 2.43 -5.93
CA TRP A 75 9.77 1.75 -4.77
C TRP A 75 8.39 1.16 -5.04
N LYS A 76 7.77 1.48 -6.18
CA LYS A 76 6.48 0.89 -6.56
C LYS A 76 6.59 -0.59 -6.94
N GLU A 77 7.80 -1.08 -7.20
CA GLU A 77 8.07 -2.51 -7.38
C GLU A 77 8.14 -3.29 -6.05
N HIS A 78 8.08 -2.60 -4.90
CA HIS A 78 8.09 -3.26 -3.60
C HIS A 78 6.87 -4.17 -3.42
N PRO A 79 7.02 -5.39 -2.87
CA PRO A 79 5.91 -6.36 -2.76
C PRO A 79 4.74 -5.88 -1.89
N GLU A 80 4.99 -4.92 -1.00
CA GLU A 80 3.98 -4.32 -0.12
C GLU A 80 3.41 -3.00 -0.66
N TYR A 81 3.90 -2.53 -1.80
CA TYR A 81 3.33 -1.35 -2.45
C TYR A 81 1.90 -1.66 -2.91
N ILE A 82 0.99 -0.74 -2.60
CA ILE A 82 -0.40 -0.80 -3.06
C ILE A 82 -0.64 0.41 -3.93
N GLU A 83 -1.11 0.19 -5.15
CA GLU A 83 -1.53 1.27 -6.03
C GLU A 83 -2.77 1.96 -5.45
N GLY A 84 -2.70 3.30 -5.36
CA GLY A 84 -3.85 4.10 -4.93
C GLY A 84 -4.78 4.44 -6.09
N GLY A 85 -5.96 4.98 -5.80
CA GLY A 85 -6.82 5.57 -6.82
C GLY A 85 -6.20 6.80 -7.49
N LEU A 86 -6.76 7.21 -8.65
CA LEU A 86 -6.38 8.41 -9.39
C LEU A 86 -6.18 9.63 -8.47
N ASN A 87 -5.28 10.54 -8.86
CA ASN A 87 -4.99 11.78 -8.11
C ASN A 87 -6.23 12.70 -8.04
N ILE A 88 -7.12 12.47 -7.07
CA ILE A 88 -8.29 13.32 -6.75
C ILE A 88 -8.02 14.18 -5.51
N LYS A 89 -6.78 14.20 -4.98
CA LYS A 89 -6.36 15.26 -4.04
C LYS A 89 -5.55 16.28 -4.84
N TYR A 90 -6.06 17.52 -4.81
CA TYR A 90 -5.61 18.72 -5.54
C TYR A 90 -4.11 18.82 -5.78
#